data_AF-A0A1I4PEF9-F1
#
_entry.id   AF-A0A1I4PEF9-F1
#
_cell.length_a   1.000
_cell.length_b   1.000
_cell.length_c   1.000
_cell.angle_alpha   90.00
_cell.angle_beta   90.00
_cell.angle_gamma   90.00
#
_symmetry.space_group_name_H-M   'P 1'
#
loop_
_entity.id
_entity.type
_entity.pdbx_description
1 polymer ?
#
loop_
_entity_poly.entity_id
_entity_poly.type
_entity_poly.pdbx_seq_one_letter_code
_entity_poly.pdbx_strand_id
1 'polypeptide(L)'
;MSDPSFIHKLSELARFVETTTSLEEGLDTLSRLVAHAMDCRHCSIMLVSTAPQEETPRLRVEAHCGGLPPEARAQSLPLGDGIAGRVAGSGEPLLIRDLHRSPYAPLARRGESGTVDVISVPILLEDQVVGVINVDGPEGRQRLDASDLRMAMILALVVSKSIHIHRLQGLLKTHFIQLTLAREAQRTGQLTQDPERVARLMAHTLYDEMLRAGFARDHVLQVATELLGQVHDGLSGSS
;
A
#
# COMPACT_ATOMS: atom_id res chain seq x y z
N MET A 1 -28.87 5.37 17.48
CA MET A 1 -28.73 3.90 17.53
C MET A 1 -27.82 3.52 16.39
N SER A 2 -26.69 2.87 16.66
CA SER A 2 -25.74 2.44 15.63
C SER A 2 -26.34 1.29 14.82
N ASP A 3 -26.26 1.36 13.49
CA ASP A 3 -26.74 0.32 12.58
C ASP A 3 -25.98 -1.00 12.79
N PRO A 4 -26.64 -2.13 13.08
CA PRO A 4 -26.00 -3.44 13.23
C PRO A 4 -25.16 -3.86 12.02
N SER A 5 -25.55 -3.44 10.80
CA SER A 5 -24.80 -3.67 9.56
C SER A 5 -23.46 -2.94 9.58
N PHE A 6 -23.44 -1.70 10.09
CA PHE A 6 -22.24 -0.89 10.19
C PHE A 6 -21.22 -1.47 11.17
N ILE A 7 -21.66 -1.91 12.36
CA ILE A 7 -20.75 -2.53 13.34
C ILE A 7 -20.19 -3.85 12.81
N HIS A 8 -20.99 -4.62 12.06
CA HIS A 8 -20.51 -5.84 11.42
C HIS A 8 -19.42 -5.55 10.38
N LYS A 9 -19.67 -4.60 9.46
CA LYS A 9 -18.71 -4.13 8.44
C LYS A 9 -17.40 -3.64 9.08
N LEU A 10 -17.48 -2.87 10.17
CA LEU A 10 -16.31 -2.37 10.90
C LEU A 10 -15.53 -3.48 11.61
N SER A 11 -16.25 -4.45 12.19
CA SER A 11 -15.64 -5.60 12.89
C SER A 11 -14.97 -6.58 11.92
N GLU A 12 -15.47 -6.69 10.70
CA GLU A 12 -14.86 -7.47 9.63
C GLU A 12 -13.56 -6.82 9.13
N LEU A 13 -13.60 -5.50 8.91
CA LEU A 13 -12.41 -4.68 8.62
C LEU A 13 -11.34 -4.80 9.72
N ALA A 14 -11.73 -4.66 10.99
CA ALA A 14 -10.79 -4.69 12.12
C ALA A 14 -10.11 -6.05 12.30
N ARG A 15 -10.84 -7.16 12.12
CA ARG A 15 -10.30 -8.52 12.25
C ARG A 15 -9.31 -8.85 11.13
N PHE A 16 -9.50 -8.28 9.95
CA PHE A 16 -8.63 -8.52 8.81
C PHE A 16 -7.24 -7.90 8.95
N VAL A 17 -7.15 -6.78 9.67
CA VAL A 17 -5.87 -6.12 10.02
C VAL A 17 -4.89 -7.08 10.72
N GLU A 18 -5.40 -8.14 11.36
CA GLU A 18 -4.58 -9.10 12.10
C GLU A 18 -4.07 -10.28 11.24
N THR A 19 -4.63 -10.51 10.04
CA THR A 19 -4.45 -11.78 9.29
C THR A 19 -3.63 -11.70 8.01
N THR A 20 -3.26 -10.52 7.53
CA THR A 20 -2.60 -10.38 6.21
C THR A 20 -1.09 -10.58 6.25
N THR A 21 -0.57 -11.35 5.28
CA THR A 21 0.85 -11.72 5.20
C THR A 21 1.71 -10.60 4.59
N SER A 22 1.13 -9.75 3.74
CA SER A 22 1.80 -8.61 3.09
C SER A 22 0.94 -7.33 3.14
N LEU A 23 1.59 -6.16 3.08
CA LEU A 23 0.91 -4.86 3.06
C LEU A 23 0.01 -4.72 1.82
N GLU A 24 0.51 -5.16 0.67
CA GLU A 24 -0.16 -5.00 -0.63
C GLU A 24 -1.51 -5.74 -0.65
N GLU A 25 -1.52 -7.02 -0.27
CA GLU A 25 -2.75 -7.81 -0.16
C GLU A 25 -3.74 -7.21 0.86
N GLY A 26 -3.19 -6.65 1.94
CA GLY A 26 -3.93 -5.95 2.98
C GLY A 26 -4.65 -4.73 2.42
N LEU A 27 -3.92 -3.87 1.74
CA LEU A 27 -4.46 -2.65 1.16
C LEU A 27 -5.47 -2.93 0.04
N ASP A 28 -5.22 -3.93 -0.83
CA ASP A 28 -6.17 -4.31 -1.89
C ASP A 28 -7.50 -4.77 -1.30
N THR A 29 -7.45 -5.55 -0.22
CA THR A 29 -8.67 -6.00 0.48
C THR A 29 -9.36 -4.85 1.21
N LEU A 30 -8.60 -3.99 1.90
CA LEU A 30 -9.14 -2.79 2.54
C LEU A 30 -9.84 -1.87 1.53
N SER A 31 -9.29 -1.70 0.32
CA SER A 31 -9.92 -0.87 -0.71
C SER A 31 -11.33 -1.39 -1.09
N ARG A 32 -11.47 -2.72 -1.26
CA ARG A 32 -12.76 -3.37 -1.54
C ARG A 32 -13.74 -3.23 -0.38
N LEU A 33 -13.26 -3.42 0.85
CA LEU A 33 -14.09 -3.31 2.05
C LEU A 33 -14.57 -1.88 2.27
N VAL A 34 -13.71 -0.88 2.03
CA VAL A 34 -14.08 0.54 2.10
C VAL A 34 -15.16 0.87 1.08
N ALA A 35 -14.98 0.46 -0.18
CA ALA A 35 -15.98 0.65 -1.23
C ALA A 35 -17.33 0.02 -0.86
N HIS A 36 -17.31 -1.22 -0.36
CA HIS A 36 -18.52 -1.93 0.09
C HIS A 36 -19.15 -1.30 1.34
N ALA A 37 -18.34 -0.77 2.26
CA ALA A 37 -18.85 -0.09 3.45
C ALA A 37 -19.51 1.26 3.12
N MET A 38 -19.04 1.91 2.06
CA MET A 38 -19.53 3.20 1.56
C MET A 38 -20.65 3.07 0.51
N ASP A 39 -21.02 1.83 0.14
CA ASP A 39 -21.90 1.51 -0.98
C ASP A 39 -21.49 2.27 -2.25
N CYS A 40 -20.21 2.18 -2.60
CA CYS A 40 -19.59 2.86 -3.74
C CYS A 40 -18.86 1.86 -4.63
N ARG A 41 -18.86 2.10 -5.95
CA ARG A 41 -18.18 1.22 -6.93
C ARG A 41 -16.67 1.31 -6.86
N HIS A 42 -16.15 2.48 -6.51
CA HIS A 42 -14.74 2.79 -6.68
C HIS A 42 -14.12 3.22 -5.36
N CYS A 43 -12.95 2.64 -5.05
CA CYS A 43 -12.09 3.09 -3.97
C CYS A 43 -10.64 2.99 -4.40
N SER A 44 -9.81 3.94 -3.99
CA SER A 44 -8.35 3.84 -4.10
C SER A 44 -7.69 4.26 -2.80
N ILE A 45 -6.61 3.56 -2.46
CA ILE A 45 -5.71 3.91 -1.37
C ILE A 45 -4.38 4.32 -1.99
N MET A 46 -4.00 5.56 -1.74
CA MET A 46 -2.71 6.11 -2.15
C MET A 46 -1.82 6.27 -0.92
N LEU A 47 -0.56 5.86 -0.98
CA LEU A 47 0.40 6.09 0.09
C LEU A 47 1.47 7.10 -0.31
N VAL A 48 1.96 7.84 0.67
CA VAL A 48 3.10 8.74 0.50
C VAL A 48 4.36 7.88 0.41
N SER A 49 5.08 8.04 -0.70
CA SER A 49 6.36 7.44 -0.98
C SER A 49 7.44 8.53 -0.94
N THR A 50 8.54 8.22 -0.28
CA THR A 50 9.77 9.01 -0.28
C THR A 50 10.88 8.12 -0.82
N ALA A 51 10.93 7.98 -2.15
CA ALA A 51 12.01 7.24 -2.78
C ALA A 51 13.34 8.02 -2.62
N PRO A 52 14.49 7.36 -2.42
CA PRO A 52 15.78 8.05 -2.23
C PRO A 52 16.18 8.99 -3.38
N GLN A 53 15.58 8.80 -4.56
CA GLN A 53 15.83 9.57 -5.78
C GLN A 53 14.83 10.71 -6.00
N GLU A 54 13.79 10.83 -5.17
CA GLU A 54 12.78 11.87 -5.29
C GLU A 54 13.06 13.00 -4.28
N GLU A 55 13.25 14.23 -4.77
CA GLU A 55 13.49 15.41 -3.91
C GLU A 55 12.28 15.78 -3.03
N THR A 56 11.08 15.40 -3.45
CA THR A 56 9.82 15.70 -2.77
C THR A 56 8.97 14.44 -2.60
N PRO A 57 8.26 14.27 -1.48
CA PRO A 57 7.34 13.14 -1.31
C PRO A 57 6.26 13.10 -2.40
N ARG A 58 5.88 11.89 -2.82
CA ARG A 58 4.84 11.68 -3.84
C ARG A 58 3.82 10.65 -3.39
N LEU A 59 2.58 10.82 -3.82
CA LEU A 59 1.51 9.82 -3.65
C LEU A 59 1.56 8.80 -4.78
N ARG A 60 1.46 7.52 -4.43
CA ARG A 60 1.35 6.39 -5.37
C ARG A 60 0.11 5.57 -5.04
N VAL A 61 -0.57 5.05 -6.06
CA VAL A 61 -1.70 4.15 -5.86
C VAL A 61 -1.16 2.78 -5.45
N GLU A 62 -1.39 2.39 -4.20
CA GLU A 62 -0.98 1.07 -3.69
C GLU A 62 -2.11 0.05 -3.87
N ALA A 63 -3.35 0.48 -3.68
CA ALA A 63 -4.51 -0.39 -3.81
C ALA A 63 -5.70 0.32 -4.43
N HIS A 64 -6.54 -0.46 -5.11
CA HIS A 64 -7.80 0.04 -5.63
C HIS A 64 -8.83 -1.06 -5.89
N CYS A 65 -10.09 -0.65 -5.93
CA CYS A 65 -11.17 -1.44 -6.47
C CYS A 65 -12.02 -0.59 -7.41
N GLY A 66 -12.55 -1.26 -8.43
CA GLY A 66 -13.42 -0.64 -9.42
C GLY A 66 -12.67 0.25 -10.41
N GLY A 67 -12.48 -0.28 -11.62
CA GLY A 67 -12.11 0.43 -12.85
C GLY A 67 -11.12 1.59 -12.71
N LEU A 68 -9.89 1.35 -12.22
CA LEU A 68 -8.78 2.25 -12.53
C LEU A 68 -8.02 1.72 -13.73
N PRO A 69 -7.58 2.60 -14.66
CA PRO A 69 -6.72 2.18 -15.73
C PRO A 69 -5.41 1.61 -15.15
N PRO A 70 -4.81 0.56 -15.77
CA PRO A 70 -3.58 -0.04 -15.27
C PRO A 70 -2.43 0.97 -15.07
N GLU A 71 -2.39 2.03 -15.88
CA GLU A 71 -1.37 3.07 -15.75
C GLU A 71 -1.47 3.87 -14.44
N ALA A 72 -2.62 3.84 -13.74
CA ALA A 72 -2.81 4.58 -12.49
C ALA A 72 -1.87 4.10 -11.36
N ARG A 73 -1.48 2.82 -11.34
CA ARG A 73 -0.46 2.28 -10.41
C ARG A 73 0.95 2.74 -10.76
N ALA A 74 1.23 3.00 -12.04
CA ALA A 74 2.55 3.45 -12.50
C ALA A 74 2.77 4.96 -12.30
N GLN A 75 1.70 5.73 -12.11
CA GLN A 75 1.76 7.17 -11.92
C GLN A 75 1.99 7.55 -10.45
N SER A 76 2.88 8.53 -10.23
CA SER A 76 3.07 9.20 -8.94
C SER A 76 2.66 10.66 -9.03
N LEU A 77 2.07 11.18 -7.96
CA LEU A 77 1.53 12.54 -7.87
C LEU A 77 2.28 13.33 -6.80
N PRO A 78 2.82 14.51 -7.09
CA PRO A 78 3.38 15.38 -6.05
C PRO A 78 2.36 15.72 -4.95
N LEU A 79 2.84 15.95 -3.73
CA LEU A 79 1.98 16.55 -2.70
C LEU A 79 1.54 17.95 -3.14
N GLY A 80 0.28 18.29 -2.89
CA GLY A 80 -0.36 19.53 -3.36
C GLY A 80 -1.04 19.42 -4.73
N ASP A 81 -0.63 18.47 -5.57
CA ASP A 81 -1.19 18.31 -6.92
C ASP A 81 -2.42 17.41 -6.95
N GLY A 82 -3.39 17.74 -7.80
CA GLY A 82 -4.63 16.97 -7.90
C GLY A 82 -5.48 17.00 -6.61
N ILE A 83 -6.59 16.25 -6.61
CA ILE A 83 -7.46 16.14 -5.42
C ILE A 83 -6.72 15.45 -4.28
N ALA A 84 -6.13 14.28 -4.56
CA ALA A 84 -5.44 13.49 -3.55
C ALA A 84 -4.20 14.20 -3.00
N GLY A 85 -3.37 14.82 -3.84
CA GLY A 85 -2.19 15.54 -3.36
C GLY A 85 -2.55 16.77 -2.53
N ARG A 86 -3.65 17.47 -2.86
CA ARG A 86 -4.19 18.54 -2.01
C ARG A 86 -4.58 18.03 -0.62
N VAL A 87 -5.37 16.95 -0.54
CA VAL A 87 -5.77 16.34 0.74
C VAL A 87 -4.56 15.86 1.53
N ALA A 88 -3.55 15.29 0.84
CA ALA A 88 -2.32 14.90 1.50
C ALA A 88 -1.49 16.08 2.01
N GLY A 89 -1.44 17.18 1.26
CA GLY A 89 -0.70 18.38 1.63
C GLY A 89 -1.37 19.20 2.75
N SER A 90 -2.71 19.27 2.78
CA SER A 90 -3.44 20.01 3.82
C SER A 90 -3.78 19.16 5.04
N GLY A 91 -3.89 17.84 4.89
CA GLY A 91 -4.45 16.97 5.92
C GLY A 91 -5.96 17.17 6.14
N GLU A 92 -6.64 17.90 5.25
CA GLU A 92 -8.06 18.19 5.36
C GLU A 92 -8.89 17.31 4.42
N PRO A 93 -9.96 16.65 4.90
CA PRO A 93 -10.83 15.84 4.06
C PRO A 93 -11.68 16.70 3.12
N LEU A 94 -12.04 16.15 1.97
CA LEU A 94 -12.78 16.85 0.93
C LEU A 94 -13.96 16.02 0.43
N LEU A 95 -15.16 16.62 0.45
CA LEU A 95 -16.34 16.13 -0.25
C LEU A 95 -16.62 17.06 -1.43
N ILE A 96 -16.47 16.54 -2.64
CA ILE A 96 -16.78 17.25 -3.88
C ILE A 96 -18.10 16.70 -4.39
N ARG A 97 -19.09 17.59 -4.50
CA ARG A 97 -20.35 17.28 -5.16
C ARG A 97 -20.27 17.77 -6.60
N ASP A 98 -20.52 16.88 -7.56
CA ASP A 98 -20.38 17.14 -8.99
C ASP A 98 -18.99 17.67 -9.38
N LEU A 99 -18.01 16.77 -9.47
CA LEU A 99 -16.62 17.08 -9.77
C LEU A 99 -16.46 17.98 -11.00
N HIS A 100 -17.17 17.70 -12.08
CA HIS A 100 -17.05 18.44 -13.35
C HIS A 100 -17.59 19.88 -13.28
N ARG A 101 -18.42 20.19 -12.27
CA ARG A 101 -18.92 21.55 -12.00
C ARG A 101 -18.24 22.22 -10.81
N SER A 102 -17.27 21.55 -10.20
CA SER A 102 -16.54 22.06 -9.05
C SER A 102 -15.27 22.82 -9.46
N PRO A 103 -14.67 23.64 -8.57
CA PRO A 103 -13.35 24.21 -8.79
C PRO A 103 -12.24 23.17 -9.03
N TYR A 104 -12.50 21.89 -8.72
CA TYR A 104 -11.57 20.79 -8.87
C TYR A 104 -11.72 20.05 -10.20
N ALA A 105 -12.62 20.47 -11.10
CA ALA A 105 -12.81 19.87 -12.41
C ALA A 105 -11.50 19.71 -13.22
N PRO A 106 -10.56 20.68 -13.23
CA PRO A 106 -9.29 20.52 -13.94
C PRO A 106 -8.38 19.42 -13.37
N LEU A 107 -8.65 18.94 -12.16
CA LEU A 107 -7.88 17.92 -11.45
C LEU A 107 -8.48 16.52 -11.61
N ALA A 108 -9.58 16.38 -12.34
CA ALA A 108 -10.23 15.10 -12.58
C ALA A 108 -9.34 14.19 -13.45
N ARG A 109 -8.99 13.01 -12.93
CA ARG A 109 -8.15 12.02 -13.65
C ARG A 109 -8.95 11.04 -14.49
N ARG A 110 -10.23 10.84 -14.18
CA ARG A 110 -11.12 9.98 -14.96
C ARG A 110 -11.94 10.84 -15.92
N GLY A 111 -11.90 10.50 -17.20
CA GLY A 111 -12.75 11.10 -18.24
C GLY A 111 -14.18 10.56 -18.24
N GLU A 112 -14.71 10.15 -17.08
CA GLU A 112 -16.07 9.64 -16.97
C GLU A 112 -17.08 10.74 -17.26
N SER A 113 -18.06 10.46 -18.12
CA SER A 113 -19.18 11.35 -18.40
C SER A 113 -20.24 11.20 -17.31
N GLY A 114 -20.55 12.26 -16.55
CA GLY A 114 -21.66 12.27 -15.60
C GLY A 114 -21.42 13.14 -14.36
N THR A 115 -22.39 13.20 -13.46
CA THR A 115 -22.19 13.81 -12.13
C THR A 115 -21.37 12.85 -11.26
N VAL A 116 -20.11 13.21 -11.02
CA VAL A 116 -19.18 12.41 -10.21
C VAL A 116 -19.00 13.08 -8.85
N ASP A 117 -19.69 12.59 -7.83
CA ASP A 117 -19.39 12.96 -6.45
C ASP A 117 -18.14 12.19 -5.99
N VAL A 118 -17.21 12.88 -5.31
CA VAL A 118 -15.93 12.32 -4.84
C VAL A 118 -15.75 12.65 -3.37
N ILE A 119 -15.37 11.65 -2.59
CA ILE A 119 -14.82 11.84 -1.24
C ILE A 119 -13.34 11.50 -1.27
N SER A 120 -12.53 12.37 -0.69
CA SER A 120 -11.09 12.16 -0.51
C SER A 120 -10.74 12.48 0.94
N VAL A 121 -10.16 11.53 1.66
CA VAL A 121 -9.84 11.67 3.10
C VAL A 121 -8.39 11.28 3.38
N PRO A 122 -7.69 11.99 4.27
CA PRO A 122 -6.32 11.67 4.63
C PRO A 122 -6.25 10.40 5.49
N ILE A 123 -5.18 9.64 5.34
CA ILE A 123 -4.79 8.57 6.25
C ILE A 123 -3.74 9.16 7.18
N LEU A 124 -4.11 9.36 8.44
CA LEU A 124 -3.27 10.00 9.45
C LEU A 124 -2.60 8.96 10.35
N LEU A 125 -1.29 9.07 10.55
CA LEU A 125 -0.53 8.30 11.52
C LEU A 125 0.29 9.24 12.38
N GLU A 126 0.01 9.30 13.69
CA GLU A 126 0.71 10.19 14.64
C GLU A 126 0.80 11.64 14.10
N ASP A 127 -0.34 12.17 13.65
CA ASP A 127 -0.53 13.51 13.05
C ASP A 127 0.16 13.75 11.70
N GLN A 128 0.81 12.74 11.12
CA GLN A 128 1.37 12.80 9.77
C GLN A 128 0.44 12.15 8.75
N VAL A 129 0.25 12.82 7.60
CA VAL A 129 -0.48 12.20 6.49
C VAL A 129 0.42 11.18 5.80
N VAL A 130 0.09 9.90 5.94
CA VAL A 130 0.82 8.78 5.33
C VAL A 130 0.19 8.31 4.02
N GLY A 131 -0.98 8.83 3.68
CA GLY A 131 -1.71 8.47 2.47
C GLY A 131 -3.08 9.12 2.36
N VAL A 132 -3.85 8.73 1.36
CA VAL A 132 -5.20 9.24 1.07
C VAL A 132 -6.09 8.10 0.60
N ILE A 133 -7.34 8.10 1.04
CA ILE A 133 -8.41 7.25 0.50
C ILE A 133 -9.29 8.11 -0.39
N ASN A 134 -9.55 7.66 -1.62
CA ASN A 134 -10.54 8.27 -2.51
C ASN A 134 -11.67 7.28 -2.78
N VAL A 135 -12.90 7.76 -2.74
CA VAL A 135 -14.13 6.97 -2.94
C VAL A 135 -15.09 7.76 -3.82
N ASP A 136 -15.67 7.08 -4.81
CA ASP A 136 -16.61 7.66 -5.75
C ASP A 136 -17.55 6.59 -6.36
N GLY A 137 -18.52 7.05 -7.14
CA GLY A 137 -19.48 6.17 -7.81
C GLY A 137 -20.47 5.51 -6.85
N PRO A 138 -21.29 6.27 -6.11
CA PRO A 138 -22.29 5.71 -5.20
C PRO A 138 -23.26 4.75 -5.91
N GLU A 139 -23.58 3.64 -5.26
CA GLU A 139 -24.53 2.62 -5.72
C GLU A 139 -25.86 2.74 -4.98
N GLY A 140 -26.97 2.56 -5.69
CA GLY A 140 -28.32 2.66 -5.10
C GLY A 140 -28.77 4.08 -4.73
N ARG A 141 -27.94 5.10 -4.96
CA ARG A 141 -28.25 6.53 -4.74
C ARG A 141 -27.45 7.43 -5.66
N GLN A 142 -27.89 8.69 -5.81
CA GLN A 142 -27.29 9.64 -6.74
C GLN A 142 -26.17 10.51 -6.15
N ARG A 143 -26.09 10.65 -4.81
CA ARG A 143 -25.27 11.68 -4.17
C ARG A 143 -24.57 11.20 -2.92
N LEU A 144 -23.37 11.72 -2.70
CA LEU A 144 -22.63 11.62 -1.45
C LEU A 144 -22.89 12.85 -0.56
N ASP A 145 -22.87 12.64 0.75
CA ASP A 145 -23.15 13.64 1.75
C ASP A 145 -22.14 13.68 2.91
N ALA A 146 -22.42 14.52 3.91
CA ALA A 146 -21.54 14.70 5.05
C ALA A 146 -21.47 13.47 5.96
N SER A 147 -22.49 12.60 5.95
CA SER A 147 -22.47 11.33 6.66
C SER A 147 -21.49 10.36 6.02
N ASP A 148 -21.44 10.33 4.70
CA ASP A 148 -20.45 9.56 3.95
C ASP A 148 -19.04 10.06 4.21
N LEU A 149 -18.84 11.39 4.24
CA LEU A 149 -17.53 11.95 4.57
C LEU A 149 -17.05 11.50 5.95
N ARG A 150 -17.94 11.55 6.96
CA ARG A 150 -17.65 11.06 8.31
C ARG A 150 -17.34 9.57 8.32
N MET A 151 -18.09 8.78 7.55
CA MET A 151 -17.87 7.35 7.40
C MET A 151 -16.49 7.06 6.81
N ALA A 152 -16.13 7.72 5.71
CA ALA A 152 -14.82 7.60 5.08
C ALA A 152 -13.68 7.96 6.04
N MET A 153 -13.85 9.02 6.86
CA MET A 153 -12.87 9.38 7.89
C MET A 153 -12.71 8.27 8.95
N ILE A 154 -13.79 7.63 9.40
CA ILE A 154 -13.72 6.50 10.34
C ILE A 154 -12.99 5.31 9.69
N LEU A 155 -13.31 5.00 8.43
CA LEU A 155 -12.65 3.93 7.68
C LEU A 155 -11.15 4.23 7.48
N ALA A 156 -10.77 5.49 7.28
CA ALA A 156 -9.38 5.91 7.19
C ALA A 156 -8.59 5.63 8.48
N LEU A 157 -9.23 5.69 9.65
CA LEU A 157 -8.60 5.29 10.91
C LEU A 157 -8.26 3.80 10.94
N VAL A 158 -9.14 2.95 10.38
CA VAL A 158 -8.89 1.50 10.30
C VAL A 158 -7.74 1.20 9.34
N VAL A 159 -7.73 1.84 8.17
CA VAL A 159 -6.64 1.71 7.20
C VAL A 159 -5.31 2.21 7.80
N SER A 160 -5.32 3.35 8.50
CA SER A 160 -4.14 3.85 9.21
C SER A 160 -3.61 2.84 10.23
N LYS A 161 -4.49 2.28 11.07
CA LYS A 161 -4.11 1.28 12.06
C LYS A 161 -3.50 0.04 11.42
N SER A 162 -4.04 -0.39 10.27
CA SER A 162 -3.49 -1.51 9.51
C SER A 162 -2.08 -1.24 8.99
N ILE A 163 -1.87 -0.06 8.41
CA ILE A 163 -0.54 0.36 7.93
C ILE A 163 0.44 0.41 9.09
N HIS A 164 0.02 0.93 10.25
CA HIS A 164 0.88 1.02 11.44
C HIS A 164 1.28 -0.36 11.97
N ILE A 165 0.33 -1.28 12.12
CA ILE A 165 0.60 -2.65 12.56
C ILE A 165 1.58 -3.33 11.60
N HIS A 166 1.35 -3.20 10.29
CA HIS A 166 2.24 -3.81 9.31
C HIS A 166 3.66 -3.23 9.36
N ARG A 167 3.79 -1.90 9.49
CA ARG A 167 5.09 -1.23 9.66
C ARG A 167 5.83 -1.74 10.91
N LEU A 168 5.13 -1.86 12.04
CA LEU A 168 5.70 -2.41 13.27
C LEU A 168 6.14 -3.86 13.13
N GLN A 169 5.33 -4.72 12.50
CA GLN A 169 5.69 -6.11 12.22
C GLN A 169 6.93 -6.20 11.33
N GLY A 170 7.04 -5.34 10.30
CA GLY A 170 8.22 -5.24 9.45
C GLY A 170 9.48 -4.86 10.24
N LEU A 171 9.40 -3.84 11.10
CA LEU A 171 10.51 -3.43 11.97
C LEU A 171 10.94 -4.55 12.93
N LEU A 172 9.99 -5.24 13.56
CA LEU A 172 10.27 -6.38 14.45
C LEU A 172 10.94 -7.53 13.70
N LYS A 173 10.47 -7.87 12.50
CA LYS A 173 11.07 -8.91 11.65
C LYS A 173 12.51 -8.55 11.28
N THR A 174 12.76 -7.32 10.82
CA THR A 174 14.10 -6.84 10.49
C THR A 174 15.01 -6.88 11.72
N HIS A 175 14.54 -6.42 12.88
CA HIS A 175 15.33 -6.47 14.11
C HIS A 175 15.67 -7.90 14.54
N PHE A 176 14.74 -8.83 14.41
CA PHE A 176 14.97 -10.24 14.72
C PHE A 176 16.03 -10.88 13.80
N ILE A 177 15.99 -10.56 12.50
CA ILE A 177 17.00 -10.99 11.53
C ILE A 177 18.38 -10.46 11.96
N GLN A 178 18.49 -9.17 12.29
CA GLN A 178 19.75 -8.56 12.74
C GLN A 178 20.31 -9.22 14.00
N LEU A 179 19.47 -9.49 15.00
CA LEU A 179 19.89 -10.18 16.23
C LEU A 179 20.36 -11.62 15.97
N THR A 180 19.69 -12.34 15.07
CA THR A 180 20.06 -13.71 14.70
C THR A 180 21.43 -13.71 14.01
N LEU A 181 21.63 -12.83 13.04
CA LEU A 181 22.92 -12.65 12.34
C LEU A 181 24.04 -12.25 13.30
N ALA A 182 23.79 -11.31 14.22
CA ALA A 182 24.79 -10.88 15.20
C ALA A 182 25.17 -11.99 16.18
N ARG A 183 24.22 -12.81 16.63
CA ARG A 183 24.49 -13.95 17.53
C ARG A 183 25.24 -15.06 16.83
N GLU A 184 24.95 -15.36 15.57
CA GLU A 184 25.74 -16.29 14.78
C GLU A 184 27.17 -15.77 14.59
N ALA A 185 27.35 -14.49 14.23
CA ALA A 185 28.67 -13.88 14.12
C ALA A 185 29.47 -13.97 15.44
N GLN A 186 28.82 -13.79 16.59
CA GLN A 186 29.47 -13.90 17.91
C GLN A 186 29.75 -15.35 18.33
N ARG A 187 28.82 -16.29 18.09
CA ARG A 187 29.01 -17.72 18.41
C ARG A 187 30.13 -18.36 17.60
N THR A 188 30.37 -17.86 16.40
CA THR A 188 31.39 -18.41 15.50
C THR A 188 32.79 -17.82 15.76
N GLY A 189 32.93 -16.85 16.68
CA GLY A 189 34.22 -16.41 17.25
C GLY A 189 35.21 -15.74 16.31
N GLN A 190 34.97 -15.75 14.99
CA GLN A 190 35.83 -15.19 13.96
C GLN A 190 34.97 -14.68 12.81
N LEU A 191 35.28 -13.47 12.34
CA LEU A 191 34.80 -12.92 11.07
C LEU A 191 34.83 -14.02 10.01
N THR A 192 33.68 -14.32 9.43
CA THR A 192 33.43 -15.33 8.41
C THR A 192 34.41 -15.19 7.24
N GLN A 193 35.48 -16.00 7.23
CA GLN A 193 36.35 -16.20 6.06
C GLN A 193 35.94 -17.44 5.24
N ASP A 194 34.71 -17.94 5.40
CA ASP A 194 34.19 -19.07 4.62
C ASP A 194 33.04 -18.62 3.69
N PRO A 195 33.36 -18.22 2.44
CA PRO A 195 32.39 -17.75 1.46
C PRO A 195 31.28 -18.76 1.16
N GLU A 196 31.57 -20.07 1.23
CA GLU A 196 30.57 -21.11 0.92
C GLU A 196 29.46 -21.17 1.95
N ARG A 197 29.77 -20.80 3.20
CA ARG A 197 28.79 -20.80 4.29
C ARG A 197 27.89 -19.58 4.23
N VAL A 198 28.46 -18.41 3.90
CA VAL A 198 27.69 -17.18 3.67
C VAL A 198 26.78 -17.34 2.45
N ALA A 199 27.28 -17.91 1.35
CA ALA A 199 26.50 -18.17 0.15
C ALA A 199 25.29 -19.09 0.43
N ARG A 200 25.49 -20.17 1.21
CA ARG A 200 24.39 -21.08 1.60
C ARG A 200 23.32 -20.37 2.42
N LEU A 201 23.72 -19.53 3.37
CA LEU A 201 22.77 -18.81 4.22
C LEU A 201 21.95 -17.77 3.44
N MET A 202 22.62 -17.03 2.55
CA MET A 202 21.95 -16.07 1.65
C MET A 202 20.99 -16.78 0.69
N ALA A 203 21.39 -17.90 0.10
CA ALA A 203 20.54 -18.69 -0.79
C ALA A 203 19.28 -19.21 -0.06
N HIS A 204 19.43 -19.72 1.17
CA HIS A 204 18.31 -20.22 1.95
C HIS A 204 17.33 -19.10 2.34
N THR A 205 17.85 -17.92 2.69
CA THR A 205 17.01 -16.77 3.08
C THR A 205 16.24 -16.21 1.88
N LEU A 206 16.91 -16.06 0.73
CA LEU A 206 16.28 -15.58 -0.50
C LEU A 206 15.21 -16.55 -0.99
N TYR A 207 15.47 -17.86 -0.93
CA TYR A 207 14.52 -18.90 -1.30
C TYR A 207 13.23 -18.81 -0.46
N ASP A 208 13.36 -18.69 0.86
CA ASP A 208 12.21 -18.57 1.78
C ASP A 208 11.40 -17.28 1.55
N GLU A 209 12.06 -16.15 1.28
CA GLU A 209 11.41 -14.89 0.94
C GLU A 209 10.61 -14.99 -0.37
N MET A 210 11.18 -15.61 -1.41
CA MET A 210 10.48 -15.77 -2.69
C MET A 210 9.26 -16.71 -2.58
N LEU A 211 9.34 -17.77 -1.78
CA LEU A 211 8.16 -18.60 -1.52
C LEU A 211 7.06 -17.84 -0.75
N ARG A 212 7.44 -16.98 0.20
CA ARG A 212 6.49 -16.12 0.93
C ARG A 212 5.84 -15.06 0.06
N ALA A 213 6.54 -14.59 -0.98
CA ALA A 213 6.01 -13.68 -1.99
C ALA A 213 5.10 -14.37 -3.03
N GLY A 214 4.80 -15.66 -2.86
CA GLY A 214 3.87 -16.40 -3.71
C GLY A 214 4.47 -17.00 -4.98
N PHE A 215 5.80 -16.96 -5.14
CA PHE A 215 6.46 -17.58 -6.30
C PHE A 215 6.48 -19.10 -6.16
N ALA A 216 6.14 -19.82 -7.24
CA ALA A 216 6.22 -21.27 -7.28
C ALA A 216 7.69 -21.74 -7.24
N ARG A 217 7.95 -22.88 -6.58
CA ARG A 217 9.31 -23.44 -6.39
C ARG A 217 10.12 -23.52 -7.69
N ASP A 218 9.47 -23.94 -8.78
CA ASP A 218 10.13 -24.12 -10.08
C ASP A 218 10.60 -22.79 -10.67
N HIS A 219 9.84 -21.72 -10.46
CA HIS A 219 10.19 -20.35 -10.89
C HIS A 219 11.35 -19.78 -10.08
N VAL A 220 11.39 -20.05 -8.77
CA VAL A 220 12.47 -19.61 -7.88
C VAL A 220 13.80 -20.28 -8.26
N LEU A 221 13.77 -21.58 -8.58
CA LEU A 221 14.95 -22.32 -9.04
C LEU A 221 15.45 -21.83 -10.41
N GLN A 222 14.53 -21.49 -11.33
CA GLN A 222 14.88 -20.94 -12.63
C GLN A 222 15.59 -19.58 -12.51
N VAL A 223 15.03 -18.65 -11.72
CA VAL A 223 15.62 -17.32 -11.47
C VAL A 223 16.98 -17.43 -10.77
N ALA A 224 17.12 -18.32 -9.78
CA ALA A 224 18.40 -18.56 -9.14
C ALA A 224 19.47 -19.05 -10.12
N THR A 225 19.08 -19.89 -11.09
CA THR A 225 19.97 -20.40 -12.14
C THR A 225 20.37 -19.30 -13.13
N GLU A 226 19.43 -18.44 -13.53
CA GLU A 226 19.69 -17.29 -14.42
C GLU A 226 20.63 -16.26 -13.76
N LEU A 227 20.42 -15.94 -12.49
CA LEU A 227 21.30 -15.04 -11.73
C LEU A 227 22.72 -15.60 -11.58
N LEU A 228 22.85 -16.91 -11.34
CA LEU A 228 24.16 -17.56 -11.29
C LEU A 228 24.88 -17.52 -12.65
N GLY A 229 24.13 -17.62 -13.76
CA GLY A 229 24.65 -17.42 -15.11
C GLY A 229 25.20 -16.01 -15.35
N GLN A 230 24.45 -14.98 -14.95
CA GLN A 230 24.86 -13.57 -15.10
C GLN A 230 26.12 -13.21 -14.30
N VAL A 231 26.27 -13.79 -13.10
CA VAL A 231 27.48 -13.61 -12.29
C VAL A 231 28.70 -14.29 -12.95
N HIS A 232 28.51 -15.41 -13.63
CA HIS A 232 29.57 -16.11 -14.35
C HIS A 232 30.05 -15.34 -15.60
N ASP A 233 29.11 -14.76 -16.35
CA ASP A 233 29.39 -13.94 -17.54
C ASP A 233 30.06 -12.61 -17.18
N GLY A 234 29.72 -12.01 -16.03
CA GLY A 234 30.36 -10.77 -15.54
C GLY A 234 31.82 -10.94 -15.11
N LEU A 235 32.21 -12.14 -14.68
CA LEU A 235 33.59 -12.47 -14.26
C LEU A 235 34.50 -12.84 -15.44
N SER A 236 33.95 -13.25 -16.57
CA SER A 236 34.69 -13.64 -17.78
C SER A 236 34.93 -12.49 -18.77
N GLY A 237 34.32 -11.31 -18.54
CA GLY A 237 34.53 -10.09 -19.33
C GLY A 237 35.55 -9.09 -18.77
N SER A 238 36.29 -9.42 -17.71
CA SER A 238 37.30 -8.54 -17.06
C SER A 238 38.74 -9.08 -17.15
N SER A 239 39.11 -9.71 -18.26
CA SER A 239 40.50 -10.06 -18.59
C SER A 239 41.03 -9.23 -19.75
#